data_AF-U6D3P5-F1
#
_entry.id   AF-U6D3P5-F1
#
_cell.length_a   1.000
_cell.length_b   1.000
_cell.length_c   1.000
_cell.angle_alpha   90.00
_cell.angle_beta   90.00
_cell.angle_gamma   90.00
#
_symmetry.space_group_name_H-M   'P 1'
#
loop_
_entity.id
_entity.type
_entity.pdbx_description
1 polymer ?
#
loop_
_entity_poly.entity_id
_entity_poly.type
_entity_poly.pdbx_seq_one_letter_code
_entity_poly.pdbx_strand_id
1 'polypeptide(L)' 'MPGMISRILYPDEVACVVPEVCKRVCGTEVGCSNIAYPRLVVKLMPNGLRGLMLAVMLAALMSSLASIFNSSSTLFTM' A
#
# COMPACT_ATOMS: atom_id res chain seq x y z
N MET A 1 8.50 8.36 4.70
CA MET A 1 7.80 9.25 5.66
C MET A 1 6.35 8.86 5.99
N PRO A 2 5.42 8.62 5.05
CA PRO A 2 4.02 8.35 5.40
C PRO A 2 3.80 7.07 6.24
N GLY A 3 4.68 6.07 6.09
CA GLY A 3 4.67 4.86 6.93
C GLY A 3 5.05 5.07 8.40
N MET A 4 5.82 6.13 8.72
CA MET A 4 6.11 6.48 10.12
C MET A 4 4.93 7.22 10.76
N ILE A 5 4.26 8.09 9.99
CA ILE A 5 3.07 8.82 10.46
C ILE A 5 1.93 7.85 10.76
N SER A 6 1.68 6.87 9.89
CA SER A 6 0.65 5.84 10.12
C SER A 6 0.98 4.90 11.27
N ARG A 7 2.26 4.64 11.58
CA ARG A 7 2.65 3.91 12.80
C ARG A 7 2.30 4.67 14.09
N ILE A 8 2.39 5.99 14.08
CA ILE A 8 2.04 6.84 15.23
C ILE A 8 0.52 6.97 15.35
N LEU A 9 -0.19 7.14 14.23
CA LEU A 9 -1.66 7.25 14.24
C LEU A 9 -2.40 5.92 14.46
N TYR A 10 -1.81 4.78 14.05
CA TYR A 10 -2.43 3.46 14.12
C TYR A 10 -1.50 2.42 14.74
N PRO A 11 -1.19 2.54 16.04
CA PRO A 11 -0.27 1.63 16.71
C PRO A 11 -0.79 0.19 16.76
N ASP A 12 -2.09 0.01 16.99
CA ASP A 12 -2.71 -1.32 17.15
C ASP A 12 -2.97 -2.07 15.83
N GLU A 13 -2.94 -1.37 14.68
CA GLU A 13 -3.12 -1.97 13.35
C GLU A 13 -1.83 -2.01 12.53
N VAL A 14 -0.91 -1.07 12.72
CA VAL A 14 0.29 -0.90 11.88
C VAL A 14 1.59 -1.14 12.66
N ALA A 15 1.64 -0.73 13.93
CA ALA A 15 2.78 -0.93 14.83
C ALA A 15 2.56 -2.12 15.79
N CYS A 16 1.75 -3.10 15.41
CA CYS A 16 1.39 -4.25 16.23
C CYS A 16 2.63 -4.84 16.94
N VAL A 17 2.63 -4.73 18.26
CA VAL A 17 3.68 -5.30 19.14
C VAL A 17 3.33 -6.74 19.52
N VAL A 18 2.04 -7.10 19.46
CA VAL A 18 1.52 -8.43 19.83
C VAL A 18 1.35 -9.30 18.58
N PRO A 19 2.06 -10.43 18.47
CA PRO A 19 2.09 -11.24 17.24
C PRO A 19 0.74 -11.87 16.88
N GLU A 20 -0.12 -12.21 17.85
CA GLU A 20 -1.44 -12.80 17.59
C GLU A 20 -2.40 -11.81 16.90
N VAL A 21 -2.43 -10.56 17.34
CA VAL A 21 -3.24 -9.50 16.73
C VAL A 21 -2.73 -9.21 15.32
N CYS A 22 -1.41 -9.16 15.16
CA CYS A 22 -0.77 -8.91 13.89
C CYS A 22 -1.08 -9.99 12.84
N LYS A 23 -1.07 -11.27 13.26
CA LYS A 23 -1.42 -12.40 12.39
C LYS A 23 -2.90 -12.38 11.98
N ARG A 24 -3.80 -11.99 12.89
CA ARG A 24 -5.24 -11.89 12.58
C ARG A 24 -5.57 -10.74 11.63
N VAL A 25 -4.88 -9.61 11.75
CA VAL A 25 -5.15 -8.39 10.95
C VAL A 25 -4.41 -8.40 9.61
N CYS A 26 -3.17 -8.88 9.57
CA CYS A 26 -2.28 -8.75 8.39
C CYS A 26 -1.79 -10.08 7.81
N GLY A 27 -2.11 -11.22 8.43
CA GLY A 27 -1.62 -12.52 7.98
C GLY A 27 -0.11 -12.74 8.20
N THR A 28 0.57 -11.79 8.85
CA THR A 28 2.01 -11.82 9.12
C THR A 28 2.30 -11.45 10.56
N GLU A 29 3.25 -12.16 11.18
CA GLU A 29 3.62 -11.99 12.59
C GLU A 29 4.60 -10.83 12.80
N VAL A 30 5.28 -10.40 11.73
CA VAL A 30 6.40 -9.43 11.75
C VAL A 30 5.99 -7.97 11.47
N GLY A 31 4.71 -7.71 11.20
CA GLY A 31 4.18 -6.35 11.09
C GLY A 31 3.33 -6.06 9.86
N CYS A 32 2.58 -4.96 9.96
CA CYS A 32 1.54 -4.53 9.03
C CYS A 32 1.95 -3.34 8.13
N SER A 33 3.25 -3.18 7.83
CA SER A 33 3.77 -1.99 7.12
C SER A 33 3.12 -1.74 5.75
N ASN A 34 2.70 -2.77 5.02
CA ASN A 34 2.12 -2.61 3.69
C ASN A 34 0.71 -1.98 3.71
N ILE A 35 -0.05 -2.17 4.80
CA ILE A 35 -1.39 -1.59 4.93
C ILE A 35 -1.33 -0.12 5.37
N ALA A 36 -0.19 0.29 5.92
CA ALA A 36 0.02 1.55 6.62
C ALA A 36 -0.37 2.78 5.75
N TYR A 37 0.05 2.78 4.50
CA TYR A 37 -0.24 3.85 3.55
C TYR A 37 -1.71 3.88 3.11
N PRO A 38 -2.29 2.77 2.60
CA PRO A 38 -3.71 2.77 2.24
C PRO A 38 -4.62 3.07 3.43
N ARG A 39 -4.29 2.64 4.66
CA ARG A 39 -5.09 2.95 5.85
C ARG A 39 -5.06 4.43 6.21
N LEU A 40 -3.91 5.08 6.09
CA LEU A 40 -3.78 6.52 6.31
C LEU A 40 -4.63 7.32 5.30
N VAL A 41 -4.51 7.00 4.01
CA VAL A 41 -5.27 7.67 2.94
C VAL A 41 -6.77 7.48 3.12
N VAL A 42 -7.17 6.26 3.49
CA VAL A 42 -8.57 5.93 3.70
C VAL A 42 -9.11 6.69 4.92
N LYS A 43 -8.43 6.66 6.06
CA LYS A 43 -9.02 7.10 7.33
C LYS A 43 -8.83 8.60 7.63
N LEU A 44 -7.87 9.26 6.96
CA LEU A 44 -7.56 10.69 7.18
C LEU A 44 -8.07 11.62 6.08
N MET A 45 -8.29 11.12 4.86
CA MET A 45 -8.59 11.97 3.69
C MET A 45 -10.10 12.13 3.47
N PRO A 46 -10.60 13.35 3.17
CA PRO A 46 -12.02 13.61 2.99
C PRO A 46 -12.59 12.95 1.72
N ASN A 47 -13.92 12.79 1.71
CA ASN A 47 -14.67 12.21 0.59
C ASN A 47 -14.40 13.02 -0.69
N GLY A 48 -14.09 12.32 -1.80
CA GLY A 48 -13.65 12.91 -3.06
C GLY A 48 -12.14 12.73 -3.32
N LEU A 49 -11.28 13.28 -2.46
CA LEU A 49 -9.82 13.12 -2.58
C LEU A 49 -9.36 11.68 -2.35
N ARG A 50 -10.09 10.92 -1.53
CA ARG A 50 -9.86 9.49 -1.30
C ARG A 50 -9.94 8.67 -2.59
N GLY A 51 -10.93 8.97 -3.44
CA GLY A 51 -11.12 8.31 -4.74
C GLY A 51 -10.01 8.68 -5.72
N LEU A 52 -9.59 9.95 -5.71
CA LEU A 52 -8.49 10.43 -6.55
C LEU A 52 -7.18 9.68 -6.24
N MET A 53 -6.81 9.53 -4.96
CA MET A 53 -5.57 8.82 -4.60
C MET A 53 -5.60 7.34 -4.98
N LEU A 54 -6.74 6.67 -4.86
CA LEU A 54 -6.90 5.29 -5.29
C LEU A 54 -6.80 5.16 -6.82
N ALA A 55 -7.39 6.09 -7.57
CA ALA A 55 -7.29 6.11 -9.03
C ALA A 55 -5.83 6.33 -9.48
N VAL A 56 -5.09 7.23 -8.83
CA VAL A 56 -3.66 7.47 -9.12
C VAL A 56 -2.82 6.22 -8.84
N MET A 57 -3.09 5.50 -7.74
CA MET A 57 -2.42 4.23 -7.44
C MET A 57 -2.64 3.18 -8.54
N LEU A 58 -3.88 3.02 -9.00
CA LEU A 58 -4.22 2.08 -10.07
C LEU A 58 -3.58 2.49 -11.40
N ALA A 59 -3.58 3.78 -11.73
CA ALA A 59 -2.93 4.31 -12.92
C ALA A 59 -1.41 4.07 -12.89
N ALA A 60 -0.76 4.29 -11.74
CA ALA A 60 0.66 4.00 -11.56
C ALA A 60 0.98 2.52 -11.77
N LEU A 61 0.16 1.62 -11.20
CA LEU A 61 0.31 0.17 -11.40
C LEU A 61 0.19 -0.23 -12.88
N MET A 62 -0.81 0.30 -13.59
CA MET A 62 -0.99 0.04 -15.02
C MET A 62 0.16 0.58 -15.86
N SER A 63 0.70 1.75 -15.51
CA SER A 63 1.88 2.31 -16.17
C SER A 63 3.12 1.44 -15.97
N SER A 64 3.33 0.92 -14.76
CA SER A 64 4.44 0.00 -14.48
C SER A 64 4.28 -1.32 -15.25
N LEU A 65 3.08 -1.89 -15.27
CA LEU A 65 2.79 -3.11 -16.04
C LEU A 65 3.00 -2.92 -17.55
N ALA A 66 2.51 -1.81 -18.11
CA ALA A 66 2.73 -1.47 -19.51
C ALA A 66 4.22 -1.30 -19.83
N SER A 67 4.99 -0.66 -18.94
CA SER A 67 6.43 -0.54 -19.10
C SER A 67 7.13 -1.90 -19.06
N ILE A 68 6.71 -2.83 -18.19
CA ILE A 68 7.26 -4.18 -18.12
C ILE A 68 6.98 -4.94 -19.41
N PHE A 69 5.74 -4.93 -19.89
CA PHE A 69 5.37 -5.60 -21.14
C PHE A 69 6.12 -5.04 -22.35
N ASN A 70 6.24 -3.71 -22.43
CA ASN A 70 6.98 -3.06 -23.51
C ASN A 70 8.47 -3.43 -23.47
N SER A 71 9.10 -3.40 -22.29
CA SER A 71 10.49 -3.81 -22.12
C SER A 71 10.71 -5.29 -22.45
N SER A 72 9.81 -6.18 -22.02
CA SER A 72 9.88 -7.62 -22.32
C SER A 72 9.63 -7.93 -23.81
N SER A 73 8.77 -7.19 -24.51
CA SER A 73 8.59 -7.40 -25.96
C SER A 73 9.85 -7.10 -26.78
N THR A 74 10.67 -6.13 -26.35
CA THR A 74 11.98 -5.88 -26.95
C THR A 74 12.94 -7.07 -26.79
N LEU A 75 12.87 -7.78 -25.65
CA LEU A 75 13.67 -8.98 -25.40
C LEU A 75 13.17 -10.21 -26.17
N PHE A 76 11.90 -10.28 -26.52
CA PHE A 76 11.30 -11.42 -27.24
C PHE A 76 11.31 -11.26 -28.76
N THR A 77 11.53 -10.04 -29.26
CA THR A 77 11.55 -9.72 -30.71
C THR A 77 12.99 -9.71 -31.28
N MET A 78 14.01 -9.70 -30.43
CA MET A 78 15.41 -10.00 -30.80
C MET A 78 15.66 -11.50 -30.74
#